data_AF-A0A9D2P0B9-F1
#
_entry.id   AF-A0A9D2P0B9-F1
#
_cell.length_a   1.000
_cell.length_b   1.000
_cell.length_c   1.000
_cell.angle_alpha   90.00
_cell.angle_beta   90.00
_cell.angle_gamma   90.00
#
_symmetry.space_group_name_H-M   'P 1'
#
loop_
_entity.id
_entity.type
_entity.pdbx_description
1 polymer ?
#
loop_
_entity_poly.entity_id
_entity_poly.type
_entity_poly.pdbx_seq_one_letter_code
_entity_poly.pdbx_strand_id
1 'polypeptide(L)'
;MVFSSLLFLFLYLPLVLGVYYLTPLRWRNAFLLVVNLIFYGWGEPTYIVLMVFTILVDYFAGALVGRWKGQGKDLQARWAVGLSLALNLAI
;
A
#
# COMPACT_ATOMS: atom_id res chain seq x y z
N MET A 1 13.90 -8.60 -0.73
CA MET A 1 13.89 -9.90 -1.44
C MET A 1 13.49 -9.61 -2.88
N VAL A 2 14.12 -10.24 -3.86
CA VAL A 2 13.72 -10.06 -5.27
C VAL A 2 12.62 -11.06 -5.59
N PHE A 3 11.62 -10.65 -6.40
CA PHE A 3 10.52 -11.51 -6.84
C PHE A 3 11.00 -12.82 -7.52
N SER A 4 12.16 -12.80 -8.17
CA SER A 4 12.76 -13.97 -8.81
C SER A 4 13.58 -14.87 -7.87
N SER A 5 13.63 -14.56 -6.57
CA SER A 5 14.43 -15.36 -5.62
C SER A 5 13.76 -16.68 -5.26
N LEU A 6 14.57 -17.74 -5.09
CA LEU A 6 14.10 -19.04 -4.60
C LEU A 6 13.43 -18.94 -3.23
N LEU A 7 13.95 -18.05 -2.36
CA LEU A 7 13.34 -17.76 -1.06
C LEU A 7 11.94 -17.16 -1.19
N PHE A 8 11.70 -16.32 -2.19
CA PHE A 8 10.36 -15.79 -2.45
C PHE A 8 9.40 -16.90 -2.89
N LEU A 9 9.80 -17.68 -3.90
CA LEU A 9 8.92 -18.66 -4.53
C LEU A 9 8.58 -19.83 -3.59
N PHE A 10 9.57 -20.35 -2.86
CA PHE A 10 9.44 -21.59 -2.09
C PHE A 10 9.20 -21.39 -0.59
N LEU A 11 9.48 -20.20 -0.05
CA LEU A 11 9.35 -19.96 1.39
C LEU A 11 8.35 -18.86 1.68
N TYR A 12 8.56 -17.67 1.12
CA TYR A 12 7.69 -16.53 1.35
C TYR A 12 6.27 -16.76 0.81
N LEU A 13 6.11 -17.09 -0.48
CA LEU A 13 4.81 -17.26 -1.12
C LEU A 13 3.93 -18.35 -0.46
N PRO A 14 4.43 -19.59 -0.22
CA PRO A 14 3.61 -20.62 0.44
C PRO A 14 3.30 -20.28 1.90
N LEU A 15 4.22 -19.64 2.63
CA LEU A 15 3.96 -19.21 4.00
C LEU A 15 2.88 -18.12 4.05
N VAL A 16 2.98 -17.12 3.17
CA VAL A 16 2.01 -16.03 3.08
C VAL A 16 0.64 -16.56 2.68
N LEU A 17 0.55 -17.45 1.68
CA LEU A 17 -0.71 -18.06 1.31
C LEU A 17 -1.28 -18.94 2.42
N GLY A 18 -0.44 -19.73 3.10
CA GLY A 18 -0.86 -20.56 4.23
C GLY A 18 -1.49 -19.74 5.35
N VAL A 19 -0.81 -18.67 5.78
CA VAL A 19 -1.34 -17.76 6.79
C VAL A 19 -2.55 -16.98 6.27
N TYR A 20 -2.57 -16.58 5.00
CA TYR A 20 -3.70 -15.90 4.38
C TYR A 20 -4.99 -16.73 4.44
N TYR A 21 -4.90 -18.05 4.17
CA TYR A 21 -6.05 -18.94 4.27
C TYR A 21 -6.51 -19.15 5.72
N LEU A 22 -5.58 -19.16 6.69
CA LEU A 22 -5.89 -19.23 8.13
C LEU A 22 -6.46 -17.91 8.69
N THR A 23 -6.15 -16.78 8.06
CA THR A 23 -6.54 -15.46 8.55
C THR A 23 -8.03 -15.20 8.32
N PRO A 24 -8.78 -14.77 9.34
CA PRO A 24 -10.20 -14.44 9.20
C PRO A 24 -10.40 -13.28 8.21
N LEU A 25 -11.52 -13.30 7.47
CA LEU A 25 -11.81 -12.37 6.36
C LEU A 25 -11.58 -10.90 6.71
N ARG A 26 -11.85 -10.49 7.96
CA ARG A 26 -11.70 -9.11 8.43
C ARG A 26 -10.24 -8.64 8.48
N TRP A 27 -9.29 -9.54 8.67
CA TRP A 27 -7.87 -9.23 8.88
C TRP A 27 -7.00 -9.53 7.67
N ARG A 28 -7.55 -10.17 6.63
CA ARG A 28 -6.79 -10.55 5.42
C ARG A 28 -6.08 -9.38 4.77
N ASN A 29 -6.75 -8.23 4.63
CA ASN A 29 -6.15 -7.05 4.01
C ASN A 29 -5.02 -6.46 4.86
N ALA A 30 -5.19 -6.43 6.18
CA ALA A 30 -4.14 -5.97 7.10
C ALA A 30 -2.92 -6.91 7.07
N PHE A 31 -3.16 -8.22 7.07
CA PHE A 31 -2.11 -9.23 6.94
C PHE A 31 -1.34 -9.07 5.62
N LEU A 32 -2.07 -8.98 4.49
CA LEU A 32 -1.46 -8.78 3.18
C LEU A 32 -0.65 -7.48 3.13
N LEU A 33 -1.13 -6.40 3.73
CA LEU A 33 -0.40 -5.13 3.77
C LEU A 33 0.93 -5.29 4.52
N VAL A 34 0.91 -5.84 5.73
CA VAL A 34 2.12 -6.02 6.56
C VAL A 34 3.14 -6.92 5.86
N VAL A 35 2.67 -8.04 5.32
CA VAL A 35 3.53 -9.01 4.64
C VAL A 35 4.18 -8.41 3.40
N ASN A 36 3.39 -7.73 2.55
CA ASN A 36 3.95 -7.04 1.38
C ASN A 36 4.97 -5.98 1.80
N LEU A 37 4.69 -5.22 2.85
CA LEU A 37 5.59 -4.19 3.34
C LEU A 37 6.94 -4.77 3.81
N ILE A 38 6.91 -5.90 4.52
CA ILE A 38 8.13 -6.63 4.93
C ILE A 38 8.91 -7.11 3.70
N PHE A 39 8.22 -7.62 2.68
CA PHE A 39 8.87 -8.11 1.47
C PHE A 39 9.55 -7.02 0.65
N TYR A 40 8.84 -5.91 0.42
CA TYR A 40 9.40 -4.73 -0.24
C TYR A 40 10.56 -4.14 0.55
N GLY A 41 10.48 -4.23 1.88
CA GLY A 41 11.49 -3.74 2.79
C GLY A 41 12.75 -4.54 2.99
N TRP A 42 12.72 -5.82 2.60
CA TRP A 42 13.80 -6.73 2.89
C TRP A 42 15.11 -6.39 2.16
N GLY A 43 15.03 -5.70 1.02
CA GLY A 43 16.23 -5.28 0.27
C GLY A 43 16.86 -4.01 0.84
N GLU A 44 16.05 -2.98 1.05
CA GLU A 44 16.50 -1.67 1.51
C GLU A 44 15.47 -1.10 2.52
N PRO A 45 15.75 -1.17 3.83
CA PRO A 45 14.80 -0.79 4.88
C PRO A 45 14.34 0.67 4.79
N THR A 46 15.18 1.54 4.23
CA THR A 46 14.90 2.97 4.05
C THR A 46 13.71 3.22 3.13
N TYR A 47 13.51 2.39 2.09
CA TYR A 47 12.38 2.54 1.16
C TYR A 47 11.06 2.11 1.78
N ILE A 48 11.05 1.27 2.82
CA ILE A 48 9.81 0.97 3.57
C ILE A 48 9.23 2.25 4.14
N VAL A 49 10.08 3.09 4.74
CA VAL A 49 9.62 4.30 5.43
C VAL A 49 8.96 5.25 4.43
N LEU A 50 9.59 5.42 3.26
CA LEU A 50 9.02 6.18 2.15
C LEU A 50 7.71 5.55 1.65
N MET A 51 7.66 4.22 1.48
CA MET A 51 6.47 3.50 1.01
C MET A 51 5.30 3.62 2.00
N VAL A 52 5.56 3.51 3.31
CA VAL A 52 4.53 3.73 4.34
C VAL A 52 4.05 5.17 4.31
N PHE A 53 4.97 6.13 4.16
CA PHE A 53 4.64 7.54 4.07
C PHE A 53 3.74 7.82 2.86
N THR A 54 4.09 7.33 1.66
CA THR A 54 3.28 7.52 0.45
C THR A 54 1.91 6.84 0.57
N ILE A 55 1.86 5.60 1.08
CA ILE A 55 0.58 4.90 1.33
C ILE A 55 -0.33 5.70 2.25
N LEU A 56 0.21 6.28 3.33
CA LEU A 56 -0.58 7.09 4.26
C LEU A 56 -1.07 8.39 3.60
N VAL A 57 -0.17 9.11 2.92
CA VAL A 57 -0.51 10.34 2.20
C VAL A 57 -1.61 10.09 1.16
N ASP A 58 -1.48 9.02 0.38
CA ASP A 58 -2.47 8.64 -0.63
C ASP A 58 -3.78 8.17 -0.02
N TYR A 59 -3.73 7.45 1.10
CA TYR A 59 -4.94 7.05 1.83
C TYR A 59 -5.73 8.28 2.33
N PHE A 60 -5.04 9.25 2.94
CA PHE A 60 -5.68 10.48 3.40
C PHE A 60 -6.18 11.35 2.24
N ALA A 61 -5.39 11.47 1.16
CA ALA A 61 -5.79 12.18 -0.04
C ALA A 61 -7.05 11.53 -0.66
N GLY A 62 -7.06 10.20 -0.82
CA GLY A 62 -8.21 9.44 -1.32
C GLY A 62 -9.45 9.57 -0.44
N ALA A 63 -9.28 9.52 0.89
CA ALA A 63 -10.38 9.72 1.83
C ALA A 63 -10.97 11.15 1.74
N LEU A 64 -10.11 12.17 1.58
CA LEU A 64 -10.52 13.56 1.41
C LEU A 64 -11.26 13.78 0.08
N VAL A 65 -10.74 13.19 -1.01
CA VAL A 65 -11.39 13.16 -2.33
C VAL A 65 -12.77 12.51 -2.25
N GLY A 66 -12.90 11.37 -1.57
CA GLY A 66 -14.17 10.69 -1.37
C GLY A 66 -15.19 11.56 -0.62
N ARG A 67 -14.74 12.29 0.41
CA ARG A 67 -15.60 13.23 1.16
C ARG A 67 -16.04 14.42 0.31
N TRP A 68 -15.15 15.00 -0.50
CA TRP A 68 -15.48 16.15 -1.35
C TRP A 68 -16.36 15.78 -2.54
N LYS A 69 -16.17 14.58 -3.11
CA LYS A 69 -17.06 14.04 -4.14
C LYS A 69 -18.48 13.80 -3.59
N GLY A 70 -18.61 13.31 -2.35
CA GLY A 70 -19.90 13.18 -1.68
C GLY A 70 -20.64 14.50 -1.39
N GLN A 71 -19.93 15.64 -1.41
CA GLN A 71 -20.50 16.98 -1.22
C GLN A 71 -20.73 17.74 -2.54
N GLY A 72 -20.58 17.09 -3.70
CA GLY A 72 -20.77 17.72 -5.02
C GLY A 72 -19.66 18.70 -5.43
N LYS A 73 -18.49 18.66 -4.77
CA LYS A 73 -17.33 19.53 -5.06
C LYS A 73 -16.29 18.81 -5.91
N ASP A 74 -16.68 18.42 -7.12
CA ASP A 74 -15.84 17.64 -8.04
C ASP A 74 -14.52 18.33 -8.42
N LEU A 75 -14.50 19.67 -8.46
CA LEU A 75 -13.28 20.41 -8.76
C LEU A 75 -12.20 20.23 -7.68
N GLN A 76 -12.58 20.27 -6.40
CA GLN A 76 -11.65 20.11 -5.28
C GLN A 76 -11.13 18.66 -5.19
N ALA A 77 -12.00 17.69 -5.48
CA ALA A 77 -11.61 16.28 -5.61
C ALA A 77 -10.54 16.07 -6.68
N ARG A 78 -10.68 16.71 -7.86
CA ARG A 78 -9.68 16.62 -8.94
C ARG A 78 -8.34 17.26 -8.56
N TRP A 79 -8.35 18.37 -7.84
CA TRP A 79 -7.12 19.01 -7.33
C TRP A 79 -6.40 18.18 -6.28
N ALA A 80 -7.12 17.53 -5.35
CA ALA A 80 -6.50 16.65 -4.36
C ALA A 80 -5.84 15.42 -4.99
N VAL A 81 -6.46 14.83 -6.03
CA VAL A 81 -5.83 13.76 -6.82
C VAL A 81 -4.59 14.28 -7.56
N GLY A 82 -4.68 15.46 -8.18
CA GLY A 82 -3.56 16.08 -8.88
C GLY A 82 -2.36 16.36 -7.96
N LEU A 83 -2.61 16.80 -6.72
CA LEU A 83 -1.58 17.05 -5.72
C LEU A 83 -0.93 15.75 -5.23
N SER A 84 -1.71 14.70 -4.96
CA SER A 84 -1.17 13.38 -4.57
C SER A 84 -0.34 12.76 -5.71
N LEU A 85 -0.78 12.91 -6.97
CA LEU A 85 0.02 12.48 -8.12
C LEU A 85 1.33 13.26 -8.22
N ALA A 86 1.29 14.59 -8.10
CA ALA A 86 2.48 15.43 -8.16
C ALA A 86 3.47 15.10 -7.03
N LEU A 87 2.97 14.85 -5.81
CA LEU A 87 3.79 14.43 -4.67
C LEU A 87 4.43 13.05 -4.89
N ASN A 88 3.68 12.07 -5.39
CA ASN A 88 4.23 10.75 -5.70
C ASN A 88 5.26 10.79 -6.84
N LEU A 89 5.09 11.67 -7.83
CA LEU A 89 6.05 11.87 -8.92
C LEU A 89 7.30 12.67 -8.51
N ALA A 90 7.20 13.46 -7.44
CA ALA A 90 8.31 14.25 -6.93
C ALA A 90 9.20 13.48 -5.93
N ILE A 91 8.70 12.37 -5.39
CA ILE A 91 9.41 11.42 -4.52
C ILE A 91 10.10 10.37 -5.39
#